data_AF-A0AAU2AMK7-F1
#
_entry.id   AF-A0AAU2AMK7-F1
#
_cell.length_a   1.000
_cell.length_b   1.000
_cell.length_c   1.000
_cell.angle_alpha   90.00
_cell.angle_beta   90.00
_cell.angle_gamma   90.00
#
_symmetry.space_group_name_H-M   'P 1'
#
loop_
_entity.id
_entity.type
_entity.pdbx_description
1 polymer ?
#
loop_
_entity_poly.entity_id
_entity_poly.type
_entity_poly.pdbx_seq_one_letter_code
_entity_poly.pdbx_strand_id
1 'polypeptide(L)'
;MRLIHTLAGVLLLLLTIASILRTLVVPRGLYSSLVHRLWRMLRTLLRLSATPFGTYRAQDRAQTWLAPLILVGMLGVWLGSMLVAYTLLLHGTSELDWTVSFREAGSSLFTLGFASGDRLRLSVIDFLAAASGPLVIALQIAYLPTLYSAYNRREVEVTLLQSRAGEPAWGPELLARQSLVDTETALPQLYRDWERLAADIGESHSNYPVLLSFRSPQPNRSWVVGLVAVMDAAAIHLAVSPRTAPPEARLVLRAGFTALRDIARSLRVDFDPDPDPETPIRLTYTEFDAAVAMITAAGFPRDRATADAWPHFHGWRVNYEALAYELARRSDAVPSLWTGPRDFHAPSIPPARPADRRPGTAGRA
;
A
#
# COMPACT_ATOMS: atom_id res chain seq x y z
N MET A 1 -2.77 -19.79 -41.69
CA MET A 1 -2.19 -18.56 -41.12
C MET A 1 -3.26 -17.55 -40.67
N ARG A 2 -4.17 -17.09 -41.54
CA ARG A 2 -5.23 -16.10 -41.17
C ARG A 2 -6.08 -16.47 -39.94
N LEU A 3 -6.57 -17.72 -39.88
CA LEU A 3 -7.32 -18.23 -38.73
C LEU A 3 -6.55 -18.14 -37.41
N ILE A 4 -5.22 -18.35 -37.44
CA ILE A 4 -4.37 -18.27 -36.25
C ILE A 4 -4.32 -16.84 -35.74
N HIS A 5 -4.15 -15.84 -36.63
CA HIS A 5 -4.16 -14.43 -36.25
C HIS A 5 -5.52 -14.02 -35.67
N THR A 6 -6.63 -14.45 -36.29
CA THR A 6 -7.97 -14.17 -35.76
C THR A 6 -8.16 -14.76 -34.36
N LEU A 7 -7.83 -16.05 -34.16
CA LEU A 7 -7.97 -16.70 -32.85
C LEU A 7 -7.07 -16.05 -31.78
N ALA A 8 -5.82 -15.72 -32.14
CA ALA A 8 -4.90 -15.02 -31.25
C ALA A 8 -5.41 -13.62 -30.88
N GLY A 9 -5.96 -12.87 -31.84
CA GLY A 9 -6.56 -11.57 -31.63
C GLY A 9 -7.78 -11.62 -30.71
N VAL A 10 -8.71 -12.56 -30.93
CA VAL A 10 -9.86 -12.77 -30.04
C VAL A 10 -9.41 -13.11 -28.63
N LEU A 11 -8.49 -14.06 -28.48
CA LEU A 11 -7.98 -14.48 -27.17
C LEU A 11 -7.33 -13.29 -26.43
N LEU A 12 -6.46 -12.53 -27.10
CA LEU A 12 -5.81 -11.38 -26.51
C LEU A 12 -6.82 -10.29 -26.09
N LEU A 13 -7.85 -10.04 -26.91
CA LEU A 13 -8.90 -9.08 -26.60
C LEU A 13 -9.69 -9.52 -25.35
N LEU A 14 -10.11 -10.78 -25.28
CA LEU A 14 -10.83 -11.33 -24.13
C LEU A 14 -10.00 -11.29 -22.85
N LEU A 15 -8.71 -11.64 -22.93
CA LEU A 15 -7.80 -11.54 -21.79
C LEU A 15 -7.60 -10.09 -21.33
N THR A 16 -7.55 -9.14 -22.26
CA THR A 16 -7.40 -7.71 -21.95
C THR A 16 -8.67 -7.17 -21.28
N ILE A 17 -9.85 -7.48 -21.83
CA ILE A 17 -11.14 -7.11 -21.23
C ILE A 17 -11.28 -7.73 -19.83
N ALA A 18 -10.93 -9.01 -19.68
CA ALA A 18 -10.94 -9.66 -18.38
C ALA A 18 -9.98 -8.96 -17.39
N SER A 19 -8.80 -8.53 -17.83
CA SER A 19 -7.89 -7.75 -16.99
C SER A 19 -8.52 -6.42 -16.56
N ILE A 20 -9.15 -5.67 -17.46
CA ILE A 20 -9.77 -4.37 -17.15
C ILE A 20 -10.90 -4.56 -16.14
N LEU A 21 -11.81 -5.52 -16.38
CA LEU A 21 -12.94 -5.79 -15.49
C LEU A 21 -12.46 -6.22 -14.09
N ARG A 22 -11.48 -7.13 -14.02
CA ARG A 22 -10.92 -7.59 -12.74
C ARG A 22 -10.25 -6.47 -11.94
N THR A 23 -9.67 -5.47 -12.62
CA THR A 23 -8.92 -4.40 -11.95
C THR A 23 -9.78 -3.18 -11.62
N LEU A 24 -10.70 -2.77 -12.50
CA LEU A 24 -11.48 -1.54 -12.32
C LEU A 24 -12.90 -1.77 -11.82
N VAL A 25 -13.50 -2.93 -12.14
CA VAL A 25 -14.95 -3.14 -11.94
C VAL A 25 -15.26 -4.11 -10.81
N VAL A 26 -14.49 -5.20 -10.67
CA VAL A 26 -14.79 -6.26 -9.68
C VAL A 26 -14.19 -5.92 -8.31
N PRO A 27 -14.99 -5.69 -7.25
CA PRO A 27 -14.52 -5.40 -5.90
C PRO A 27 -14.20 -6.70 -5.15
N ARG A 28 -13.19 -7.45 -5.61
CA ARG A 28 -12.74 -8.69 -4.94
C ARG A 28 -11.23 -8.81 -4.82
N GLY A 29 -10.49 -7.70 -5.02
CA GLY A 29 -9.03 -7.72 -4.97
C GLY A 29 -8.41 -8.75 -5.92
N LEU A 30 -8.94 -8.87 -7.14
CA LEU A 30 -8.50 -9.91 -8.05
C LEU A 30 -7.08 -9.64 -8.54
N TYR A 31 -6.16 -10.50 -8.12
CA TYR A 31 -4.76 -10.46 -8.51
C TYR A 31 -4.59 -10.42 -10.04
N SER A 32 -3.98 -9.35 -10.55
CA SER A 32 -3.56 -9.23 -11.95
C SER A 32 -2.05 -9.40 -12.06
N SER A 33 -1.62 -10.50 -12.69
CA SER A 33 -0.19 -10.77 -12.91
C SER A 33 0.48 -9.68 -13.75
N LEU A 34 -0.28 -9.03 -14.63
CA LEU A 34 0.19 -7.93 -15.47
C LEU A 34 0.51 -6.69 -14.61
N VAL A 35 -0.43 -6.28 -13.77
CA VAL A 35 -0.26 -5.13 -12.86
C VAL A 35 0.89 -5.38 -11.90
N HIS A 36 0.98 -6.61 -11.36
CA HIS A 36 2.07 -6.99 -10.47
C HIS A 36 3.45 -6.95 -11.14
N ARG A 37 3.56 -7.42 -12.40
CA ARG A 37 4.79 -7.32 -13.19
C ARG A 37 5.17 -5.86 -13.46
N LEU A 38 4.20 -5.03 -13.86
CA LEU A 38 4.40 -3.60 -14.08
C LEU A 38 4.87 -2.90 -12.79
N TRP A 39 4.19 -3.14 -11.67
CA TRP A 39 4.58 -2.63 -10.35
C TRP A 39 6.02 -3.04 -10.00
N ARG A 40 6.36 -4.32 -10.13
CA ARG A 40 7.71 -4.83 -9.80
C ARG A 40 8.78 -4.17 -10.66
N MET A 41 8.53 -4.06 -11.97
CA MET A 41 9.45 -3.42 -12.91
C MET A 41 9.67 -1.95 -12.54
N LEU A 42 8.59 -1.16 -12.43
CA LEU A 42 8.66 0.27 -12.12
C LEU A 42 9.30 0.52 -10.76
N ARG A 43 8.90 -0.22 -9.72
CA ARG A 43 9.48 -0.13 -8.38
C ARG A 43 10.99 -0.38 -8.42
N THR A 44 11.43 -1.39 -9.18
CA THR A 44 12.86 -1.71 -9.30
C THR A 44 13.62 -0.60 -10.02
N LEU A 45 13.10 -0.09 -11.14
CA LEU A 45 13.72 1.01 -11.88
C LEU A 45 13.85 2.28 -11.04
N LEU A 46 12.78 2.67 -10.33
CA LEU A 46 12.79 3.85 -9.44
C LEU A 46 13.74 3.67 -8.26
N ARG A 47 13.87 2.45 -7.72
CA ARG A 47 14.82 2.17 -6.64
C ARG A 47 16.26 2.29 -7.12
N LEU A 48 16.55 1.72 -8.28
CA LEU A 48 17.88 1.74 -8.89
C LEU A 48 18.32 3.17 -9.27
N SER A 49 17.40 4.03 -9.71
CA SER A 49 17.71 5.43 -10.00
C SER A 49 18.05 6.24 -8.74
N ALA A 50 17.54 5.82 -7.58
CA ALA A 50 17.84 6.43 -6.29
C ALA A 50 19.04 5.82 -5.55
N THR A 51 19.52 4.63 -5.96
CA THR A 51 20.64 3.93 -5.31
C THR A 51 21.92 4.77 -5.18
N PRO A 52 22.35 5.56 -6.20
CA PRO A 52 23.59 6.34 -6.11
C PRO A 52 23.61 7.39 -4.97
N PHE A 53 22.45 7.82 -4.49
CA PHE A 53 22.35 8.86 -3.44
C PHE A 53 22.41 8.30 -2.01
N GLY A 54 22.27 6.98 -1.83
CA GLY A 54 22.50 6.31 -0.55
C GLY A 54 21.61 6.70 0.63
N THR A 55 20.50 7.44 0.42
CA THR A 55 19.62 7.91 1.50
C THR A 55 18.18 7.48 1.32
N TYR A 56 17.47 7.26 2.43
CA TYR A 56 16.03 6.98 2.42
C TYR A 56 15.23 8.07 1.70
N ARG A 57 15.55 9.36 1.92
CA ARG A 57 14.84 10.47 1.26
C ARG A 57 14.95 10.43 -0.27
N ALA A 58 16.08 9.98 -0.81
CA ALA A 58 16.22 9.81 -2.26
C ALA A 58 15.34 8.66 -2.77
N GLN A 59 15.30 7.54 -2.03
CA GLN A 59 14.42 6.41 -2.34
C GLN A 59 12.95 6.80 -2.30
N ASP A 60 12.52 7.47 -1.23
CA ASP A 60 11.15 7.96 -1.07
C ASP A 60 10.74 8.88 -2.24
N ARG A 61 11.56 9.89 -2.55
CA ARG A 61 11.32 10.84 -3.64
C ARG A 61 11.19 10.17 -5.00
N ALA A 62 12.01 9.17 -5.30
CA ALA A 62 11.90 8.43 -6.56
C ALA A 62 10.62 7.59 -6.59
N GLN A 63 10.32 6.90 -5.50
CA GLN A 63 9.15 6.03 -5.37
C GLN A 63 7.81 6.79 -5.30
N THR A 64 7.79 8.11 -5.06
CA THR A 64 6.58 8.94 -5.17
C THR A 64 5.92 8.83 -6.54
N TRP A 65 6.70 8.58 -7.60
CA TRP A 65 6.20 8.40 -8.96
C TRP A 65 5.60 7.02 -9.23
N LEU A 66 5.73 6.06 -8.31
CA LEU A 66 5.34 4.67 -8.57
C LEU A 66 3.84 4.53 -8.86
N ALA A 67 2.97 5.08 -8.00
CA ALA A 67 1.53 5.03 -8.19
C ALA A 67 1.06 5.66 -9.53
N PRO A 68 1.42 6.91 -9.87
CA PRO A 68 0.99 7.50 -11.14
C PRO A 68 1.56 6.75 -12.36
N LEU A 69 2.81 6.28 -12.30
CA LEU A 69 3.39 5.49 -13.39
C LEU A 69 2.70 4.13 -13.57
N ILE A 70 2.24 3.49 -12.49
CA ILE A 70 1.44 2.26 -12.59
C ILE A 70 0.11 2.54 -13.26
N LEU A 71 -0.60 3.61 -12.87
CA LEU A 71 -1.90 3.94 -13.46
C LEU A 71 -1.79 4.25 -14.96
N VAL A 72 -0.81 5.06 -15.35
CA VAL A 72 -0.53 5.37 -16.77
C VAL A 72 -0.05 4.12 -17.51
N GLY A 73 0.84 3.33 -16.89
CA GLY A 73 1.35 2.10 -17.49
C GLY A 73 0.27 1.03 -17.68
N MET A 74 -0.69 0.91 -16.77
CA MET A 74 -1.85 0.02 -16.92
C MET A 74 -2.69 0.40 -18.13
N LEU A 75 -3.03 1.69 -18.25
CA LEU A 75 -3.77 2.21 -19.40
C LEU A 75 -3.00 1.96 -20.70
N GLY A 76 -1.71 2.27 -20.73
CA GLY A 76 -0.85 2.06 -21.89
C GLY A 76 -0.77 0.58 -22.30
N VAL A 77 -0.63 -0.33 -21.34
CA VAL A 77 -0.61 -1.77 -21.62
C VAL A 77 -1.96 -2.26 -22.13
N TRP A 78 -3.08 -1.80 -21.56
CA TRP A 78 -4.41 -2.19 -22.03
C TRP A 78 -4.69 -1.69 -23.44
N LEU A 79 -4.44 -0.40 -23.72
CA LEU A 79 -4.62 0.16 -25.06
C LEU A 79 -3.65 -0.47 -26.06
N GLY A 80 -2.39 -0.71 -25.68
CA GLY A 80 -1.43 -1.42 -26.52
C GLY A 80 -1.85 -2.87 -26.82
N SER A 81 -2.37 -3.59 -25.81
CA SER A 81 -2.86 -4.97 -26.01
C SER A 81 -4.10 -5.01 -26.88
N MET A 82 -5.03 -4.04 -26.73
CA MET A 82 -6.18 -3.88 -27.62
C MET A 82 -5.75 -3.54 -29.04
N LEU A 83 -4.78 -2.63 -29.23
CA LEU A 83 -4.25 -2.28 -30.54
C LEU A 83 -3.69 -3.51 -31.25
N VAL A 84 -2.88 -4.32 -30.56
CA VAL A 84 -2.35 -5.58 -31.10
C VAL A 84 -3.48 -6.55 -31.41
N ALA A 85 -4.46 -6.70 -30.52
CA ALA A 85 -5.60 -7.58 -30.72
C ALA A 85 -6.43 -7.19 -31.95
N TYR A 86 -6.80 -5.92 -32.09
CA TYR A 86 -7.55 -5.42 -33.24
C TYR A 86 -6.73 -5.48 -34.53
N THR A 87 -5.42 -5.25 -34.48
CA THR A 87 -4.51 -5.44 -35.63
C THR A 87 -4.54 -6.89 -36.11
N LEU A 88 -4.45 -7.86 -35.18
CA LEU A 88 -4.51 -9.30 -35.48
C LEU A 88 -5.87 -9.71 -36.05
N LEU A 89 -6.96 -9.17 -35.48
CA LEU A 89 -8.31 -9.42 -35.95
C LEU A 89 -8.50 -8.89 -37.37
N LEU A 90 -8.15 -7.62 -37.62
CA LEU A 90 -8.22 -7.02 -38.96
C LEU A 90 -7.35 -7.80 -39.94
N HIS A 91 -6.07 -8.06 -39.65
CA HIS A 91 -5.19 -8.83 -40.53
C HIS A 91 -5.70 -10.26 -40.81
N GLY A 92 -6.33 -10.90 -39.82
CA GLY A 92 -6.88 -12.25 -39.96
C GLY A 92 -8.18 -12.33 -40.76
N THR A 93 -9.05 -11.31 -40.65
CA THR A 93 -10.38 -11.30 -41.30
C THR A 93 -10.43 -10.49 -42.60
N SER A 94 -9.41 -9.71 -42.89
CA SER A 94 -9.32 -8.87 -44.09
C SER A 94 -8.21 -9.33 -45.03
N GLU A 95 -8.14 -8.69 -46.20
CA GLU A 95 -7.01 -8.80 -47.13
C GLU A 95 -5.95 -7.71 -46.88
N LEU A 96 -6.03 -6.99 -45.75
CA LEU A 96 -5.10 -5.92 -45.44
C LEU A 96 -3.74 -6.48 -45.01
N ASP A 97 -2.68 -5.82 -45.49
CA ASP A 97 -1.33 -6.04 -44.99
C ASP A 97 -1.20 -5.63 -43.52
N TRP A 98 -0.13 -6.10 -42.86
CA TRP A 98 0.13 -5.82 -41.45
C TRP A 98 0.17 -4.33 -41.12
N THR A 99 0.91 -3.55 -41.92
CA THR A 99 1.06 -2.11 -41.71
C THR A 99 -0.27 -1.37 -41.83
N VAL A 100 -1.09 -1.77 -42.80
CA VAL A 100 -2.41 -1.17 -43.03
C VAL A 100 -3.38 -1.57 -41.90
N SER A 101 -3.37 -2.84 -41.49
CA SER A 101 -4.18 -3.35 -40.37
C SER A 101 -3.83 -2.65 -39.06
N PHE A 102 -2.55 -2.39 -38.79
CA PHE A 102 -2.09 -1.66 -37.60
C PHE A 102 -2.53 -0.20 -37.63
N ARG A 103 -2.36 0.47 -38.79
CA ARG A 103 -2.79 1.87 -38.98
C ARG A 103 -4.30 2.01 -38.82
N GLU A 104 -5.08 1.10 -39.39
CA GLU A 104 -6.55 1.09 -39.30
C GLU A 104 -7.00 0.82 -37.86
N ALA A 105 -6.46 -0.21 -37.21
CA ALA A 105 -6.77 -0.51 -35.80
C ALA A 105 -6.44 0.67 -34.88
N GLY A 106 -5.29 1.31 -35.07
CA GLY A 106 -4.89 2.49 -34.31
C GLY A 106 -5.80 3.69 -34.56
N SER A 107 -6.08 4.00 -35.82
CA SER A 107 -6.99 5.09 -36.19
C SER A 107 -8.38 4.89 -35.59
N SER A 108 -8.91 3.67 -35.61
CA SER A 108 -10.19 3.33 -35.00
C SER A 108 -10.11 3.39 -33.47
N LEU A 109 -9.19 2.66 -32.82
CA LEU A 109 -9.06 2.58 -31.36
C LEU A 109 -8.89 3.96 -30.69
N PHE A 110 -8.09 4.83 -31.30
CA PHE A 110 -7.82 6.18 -30.80
C PHE A 110 -8.76 7.24 -31.41
N THR A 111 -9.75 6.84 -32.22
CA THR A 111 -10.75 7.72 -32.82
C THR A 111 -10.16 8.85 -33.70
N LEU A 112 -9.04 8.58 -34.37
CA LEU A 112 -8.34 9.55 -35.23
C LEU A 112 -9.08 9.79 -36.56
N GLY A 113 -9.69 8.76 -37.14
CA GLY A 113 -10.57 8.91 -38.31
C GLY A 113 -9.91 9.16 -39.68
N PHE A 114 -8.58 9.03 -39.83
CA PHE A 114 -7.87 9.35 -41.07
C PHE A 114 -7.37 8.14 -41.88
N ALA A 115 -7.46 6.91 -41.36
CA ALA A 115 -6.94 5.71 -42.04
C ALA A 115 -7.86 5.11 -43.11
N SER A 116 -9.10 5.61 -43.23
CA SER A 116 -10.22 5.04 -44.00
C SER A 116 -10.12 5.12 -45.53
N GLY A 117 -8.94 5.40 -46.09
CA GLY A 117 -8.75 5.53 -47.55
C GLY A 117 -8.81 4.19 -48.31
N ASP A 118 -8.45 3.08 -47.67
CA ASP A 118 -8.23 1.79 -48.36
C ASP A 118 -9.49 0.89 -48.38
N ARG A 119 -10.58 1.26 -47.69
CA ARG A 119 -11.86 0.53 -47.67
C ARG A 119 -13.07 1.46 -47.77
N LEU A 120 -13.97 1.18 -48.72
CA LEU A 120 -15.25 1.88 -48.90
C LEU A 120 -16.27 1.64 -47.77
N ARG A 121 -16.05 0.68 -46.86
CA ARG A 121 -16.99 0.32 -45.78
C ARG A 121 -16.24 -0.03 -44.48
N LEU A 122 -16.58 0.65 -43.39
CA LEU A 122 -16.16 0.32 -42.02
C LEU A 122 -16.65 -1.08 -41.63
N SER A 123 -15.78 -1.89 -41.03
CA SER A 123 -16.15 -3.21 -40.51
C SER A 123 -16.66 -3.11 -39.07
N VAL A 124 -17.36 -4.16 -38.61
CA VAL A 124 -17.80 -4.28 -37.20
C VAL A 124 -16.60 -4.19 -36.24
N ILE A 125 -15.42 -4.67 -36.66
CA ILE A 125 -14.19 -4.63 -35.85
C ILE A 125 -13.73 -3.18 -35.64
N ASP A 126 -13.87 -2.33 -36.66
CA ASP A 126 -13.50 -0.91 -36.58
C ASP A 126 -14.41 -0.16 -35.60
N PHE A 127 -15.71 -0.44 -35.63
CA PHE A 127 -16.66 0.10 -34.65
C PHE A 127 -16.36 -0.36 -33.22
N LEU A 128 -16.06 -1.65 -33.02
CA LEU A 128 -15.71 -2.17 -31.70
C LEU A 128 -14.41 -1.55 -31.19
N ALA A 129 -13.40 -1.39 -32.06
CA ALA A 129 -12.16 -0.71 -31.72
C ALA A 129 -12.43 0.75 -31.30
N ALA A 130 -13.19 1.50 -32.11
CA ALA A 130 -13.54 2.89 -31.84
C ALA A 130 -14.37 3.08 -30.57
N ALA A 131 -15.19 2.11 -30.17
CA ALA A 131 -15.88 2.14 -28.89
C ALA A 131 -14.95 1.80 -27.72
N SER A 132 -14.04 0.84 -27.89
CA SER A 132 -13.24 0.27 -26.80
C SER A 132 -12.21 1.26 -26.22
N GLY A 133 -11.50 2.02 -27.04
CA GLY A 133 -10.45 2.93 -26.59
C GLY A 133 -10.99 4.03 -25.66
N PRO A 134 -11.95 4.85 -26.11
CA PRO A 134 -12.61 5.85 -25.26
C PRO A 134 -13.26 5.24 -24.01
N LEU A 135 -13.87 4.05 -24.11
CA LEU A 135 -14.47 3.38 -22.96
C LEU A 135 -13.43 3.04 -21.88
N VAL A 136 -12.28 2.48 -22.26
CA VAL A 136 -11.21 2.15 -21.29
C VAL A 136 -10.61 3.41 -20.67
N ILE A 137 -10.39 4.47 -21.48
CA ILE A 137 -9.92 5.76 -20.98
C ILE A 137 -10.94 6.35 -19.99
N ALA A 138 -12.23 6.34 -20.33
CA ALA A 138 -13.30 6.83 -19.47
C ALA A 138 -13.39 6.06 -18.15
N LEU A 139 -13.31 4.72 -18.19
CA LEU A 139 -13.26 3.88 -16.98
C LEU A 139 -12.07 4.23 -16.10
N GLN A 140 -10.88 4.43 -16.69
CA GLN A 140 -9.68 4.79 -15.93
C GLN A 140 -9.81 6.18 -15.28
N ILE A 141 -10.39 7.15 -15.98
CA ILE A 141 -10.67 8.49 -15.44
C ILE A 141 -11.67 8.41 -14.28
N ALA A 142 -12.78 7.67 -14.47
CA ALA A 142 -13.81 7.48 -13.45
C ALA A 142 -13.30 6.73 -12.20
N TYR A 143 -12.22 5.97 -12.33
CA TYR A 143 -11.60 5.24 -11.24
C TYR A 143 -10.71 6.11 -10.32
N LEU A 144 -10.11 7.19 -10.85
CA LEU A 144 -9.21 8.07 -10.08
C LEU A 144 -9.88 8.69 -8.84
N PRO A 145 -11.11 9.26 -8.91
CA PRO A 145 -11.78 9.81 -7.73
C PRO A 145 -11.92 8.80 -6.58
N THR A 146 -12.23 7.54 -6.89
CA THR A 146 -12.35 6.47 -5.90
C THR A 146 -11.02 6.22 -5.19
N LEU A 147 -9.92 6.15 -5.95
CA LEU A 147 -8.58 5.99 -5.39
C LEU A 147 -8.18 7.16 -4.50
N TYR A 148 -8.34 8.40 -4.98
CA TYR A 148 -7.98 9.59 -4.22
C TYR A 148 -8.84 9.76 -2.97
N SER A 149 -10.13 9.40 -3.03
CA SER A 149 -11.02 9.40 -1.87
C SER A 149 -10.55 8.42 -0.79
N ALA A 150 -10.20 7.18 -1.18
CA ALA A 150 -9.66 6.19 -0.26
C ALA A 150 -8.30 6.61 0.33
N TYR A 151 -7.42 7.15 -0.52
CA TYR A 151 -6.13 7.70 -0.09
C TYR A 151 -6.30 8.85 0.92
N ASN A 152 -7.19 9.82 0.64
CA ASN A 152 -7.39 10.95 1.53
C ASN A 152 -7.95 10.53 2.89
N ARG A 153 -8.92 9.59 2.93
CA ARG A 153 -9.42 9.03 4.21
C ARG A 153 -8.30 8.40 5.03
N ARG A 154 -7.43 7.64 4.37
CA ARG A 154 -6.25 7.03 5.01
C ARG A 154 -5.30 8.08 5.59
N GLU A 155 -4.97 9.10 4.80
CA GLU A 155 -3.93 10.06 5.17
C GLU A 155 -4.30 11.02 6.31
N VAL A 156 -5.59 11.23 6.57
CA VAL A 156 -6.06 12.07 7.70
C VAL A 156 -5.50 11.53 9.02
N GLU A 157 -5.77 10.26 9.33
CA GLU A 157 -5.31 9.65 10.58
C GLU A 157 -3.80 9.48 10.65
N VAL A 158 -3.16 9.13 9.52
CA VAL A 158 -1.69 9.04 9.43
C VAL A 158 -1.03 10.38 9.73
N THR A 159 -1.62 11.48 9.26
CA THR A 159 -1.16 12.84 9.52
C THR A 159 -1.36 13.22 10.98
N LEU A 160 -2.53 12.92 11.55
CA LEU A 160 -2.83 13.21 12.96
C LEU A 160 -1.91 12.46 13.92
N LEU A 161 -1.46 11.25 13.55
CA LEU A 161 -0.58 10.43 14.36
C LEU A 161 0.78 11.09 14.64
N GLN A 162 1.27 11.99 13.77
CA GLN A 162 2.58 12.63 13.93
C GLN A 162 2.72 13.40 15.25
N SER A 163 1.66 14.08 15.69
CA SER A 163 1.69 14.80 16.97
C SER A 163 1.78 13.82 18.15
N ARG A 164 1.17 12.65 18.02
CA ARG A 164 1.03 11.64 19.08
C ARG A 164 2.19 10.65 19.18
N ALA A 165 2.77 10.22 18.06
CA ALA A 165 3.75 9.12 18.01
C ALA A 165 5.11 9.51 17.41
N GLY A 166 5.27 10.78 17.01
CA GLY A 166 6.48 11.25 16.34
C GLY A 166 6.51 10.97 14.84
N GLU A 167 7.61 11.35 14.20
CA GLU A 167 7.85 11.15 12.78
C GLU A 167 9.28 10.62 12.58
N PRO A 168 9.47 9.34 12.18
CA PRO A 168 8.44 8.30 11.97
C PRO A 168 7.69 7.90 13.24
N ALA A 169 6.49 7.33 13.09
CA ALA A 169 5.70 6.88 14.22
C ALA A 169 6.32 5.64 14.90
N TRP A 170 6.26 5.58 16.23
CA TRP A 170 6.69 4.42 17.02
C TRP A 170 5.76 4.21 18.23
N GLY A 171 5.35 2.97 18.49
CA GLY A 171 4.35 2.65 19.52
C GLY A 171 4.76 3.02 20.94
N PRO A 172 5.99 2.73 21.38
CA PRO A 172 6.51 3.21 22.66
C PRO A 172 6.53 4.75 22.77
N GLU A 173 6.92 5.46 21.72
CA GLU A 173 6.89 6.95 21.73
C GLU A 173 5.46 7.47 21.88
N LEU A 174 4.49 6.79 21.26
CA LEU A 174 3.07 7.11 21.41
C LEU A 174 2.66 7.03 22.87
N LEU A 175 2.92 5.91 23.57
CA LEU A 175 2.58 5.76 24.98
C LEU A 175 3.32 6.78 25.86
N ALA A 176 4.63 6.93 25.68
CA ALA A 176 5.44 7.88 26.44
C ALA A 176 4.92 9.31 26.33
N ARG A 177 4.52 9.76 25.14
CA ARG A 177 3.97 11.12 24.95
C ARG A 177 2.63 11.32 25.60
N GLN A 178 1.76 10.31 25.58
CA GLN A 178 0.45 10.45 26.24
C GLN A 178 0.62 10.62 27.76
N SER A 179 1.58 9.94 28.37
CA SER A 179 1.89 10.12 29.79
C SER A 179 2.55 11.47 30.10
N LEU A 180 3.47 11.94 29.24
CA LEU A 180 4.17 13.22 29.46
C LEU A 180 3.27 14.46 29.40
N VAL A 181 2.11 14.37 28.75
CA VAL A 181 1.18 15.49 28.55
C VAL A 181 -0.15 15.24 29.30
N ASP A 182 -0.22 14.22 30.16
CA ASP A 182 -1.42 13.82 30.90
C ASP A 182 -2.66 13.56 30.00
N THR A 183 -2.44 13.06 28.78
CA THR A 183 -3.50 12.80 27.79
C THR A 183 -3.80 11.31 27.59
N GLU A 184 -3.46 10.44 28.56
CA GLU A 184 -3.73 8.99 28.50
C GLU A 184 -5.21 8.67 28.25
N THR A 185 -6.11 9.53 28.70
CA THR A 185 -7.56 9.46 28.46
C THR A 185 -7.95 9.57 26.98
N ALA A 186 -7.04 10.00 26.10
CA ALA A 186 -7.24 10.05 24.65
C ALA A 186 -6.93 8.73 23.93
N LEU A 187 -6.26 7.77 24.59
CA LEU A 187 -5.91 6.47 23.99
C LEU A 187 -7.13 5.65 23.52
N PRO A 188 -8.24 5.55 24.28
CA PRO A 188 -9.42 4.81 23.82
C PRO A 188 -9.99 5.37 22.51
N GLN A 189 -10.02 6.70 22.37
CA GLN A 189 -10.48 7.34 21.13
C GLN A 189 -9.51 7.07 19.98
N LEU A 190 -8.20 7.21 20.22
CA LEU A 190 -7.17 6.88 19.22
C LEU A 190 -7.32 5.44 18.70
N TYR A 191 -7.49 4.47 19.61
CA TYR A 191 -7.67 3.07 19.22
C TYR A 191 -8.94 2.85 18.41
N ARG A 192 -10.06 3.50 18.77
CA ARG A 192 -11.32 3.44 17.97
C ARG A 192 -11.16 4.01 16.57
N ASP A 193 -10.46 5.14 16.44
CA ASP A 193 -10.25 5.77 15.14
C ASP A 193 -9.34 4.91 14.26
N TRP A 194 -8.30 4.31 14.85
CA TRP A 194 -7.41 3.40 14.14
C TRP A 194 -8.01 2.01 13.87
N GLU A 195 -8.96 1.55 14.69
CA GLU A 195 -9.77 0.36 14.41
C GLU A 195 -10.60 0.57 13.14
N ARG A 196 -11.30 1.70 13.05
CA ARG A 196 -12.06 2.09 11.85
C ARG A 196 -11.15 2.24 10.64
N LEU A 197 -10.02 2.93 10.80
CA LEU A 197 -9.05 3.10 9.74
C LEU A 197 -8.49 1.76 9.26
N ALA A 198 -8.19 0.83 10.17
CA ALA A 198 -7.71 -0.50 9.81
C ALA A 198 -8.75 -1.24 8.96
N ALA A 199 -10.02 -1.21 9.34
CA ALA A 199 -11.11 -1.79 8.54
C ALA A 199 -11.21 -1.13 7.14
N ASP A 200 -11.18 0.20 7.08
CA ASP A 200 -11.19 0.96 5.82
C ASP A 200 -9.99 0.62 4.93
N ILE A 201 -8.79 0.51 5.49
CA ILE A 201 -7.56 0.12 4.77
C ILE A 201 -7.66 -1.34 4.29
N GLY A 202 -8.13 -2.25 5.15
CA GLY A 202 -8.32 -3.66 4.81
C GLY A 202 -9.23 -3.83 3.61
N GLU A 203 -10.38 -3.15 3.61
CA GLU A 203 -11.34 -3.16 2.49
C GLU A 203 -10.77 -2.47 1.24
N SER A 204 -10.25 -1.25 1.37
CA SER A 204 -9.83 -0.45 0.21
C SER A 204 -8.55 -0.96 -0.45
N HIS A 205 -7.52 -1.34 0.32
CA HIS A 205 -6.22 -1.72 -0.23
C HIS A 205 -6.19 -3.19 -0.67
N SER A 206 -7.08 -4.04 -0.16
CA SER A 206 -7.28 -5.38 -0.72
C SER A 206 -8.01 -5.31 -2.06
N ASN A 207 -9.05 -4.47 -2.18
CA ASN A 207 -9.79 -4.28 -3.43
C ASN A 207 -9.00 -3.50 -4.48
N TYR A 208 -8.19 -2.52 -4.06
CA TYR A 208 -7.42 -1.65 -4.93
C TYR A 208 -5.92 -1.66 -4.54
N PRO A 209 -5.17 -2.72 -4.86
CA PRO A 209 -3.76 -2.87 -4.45
C PRO A 209 -2.83 -1.76 -4.91
N VAL A 210 -3.21 -0.99 -5.95
CA VAL A 210 -2.45 0.19 -6.39
C VAL A 210 -2.32 1.24 -5.27
N LEU A 211 -3.28 1.31 -4.33
CA LEU A 211 -3.24 2.21 -3.16
C LEU A 211 -2.03 1.97 -2.26
N LEU A 212 -1.48 0.74 -2.24
CA LEU A 212 -0.26 0.41 -1.50
C LEU A 212 0.97 1.19 -2.01
N SER A 213 0.92 1.65 -3.27
CA SER A 213 1.99 2.44 -3.91
C SER A 213 1.81 3.95 -3.72
N PHE A 214 0.67 4.40 -3.20
CA PHE A 214 0.45 5.81 -2.89
C PHE A 214 1.18 6.15 -1.59
N ARG A 215 2.22 6.99 -1.69
CA ARG A 215 2.99 7.47 -0.55
C ARG A 215 2.30 8.60 0.17
N SER A 216 2.56 8.70 1.48
CA SER A 216 2.21 9.88 2.25
C SER A 216 2.97 11.11 1.75
N PRO A 217 2.43 12.34 1.89
CA PRO A 217 3.08 13.55 1.40
C PRO A 217 4.43 13.85 2.07
N GLN A 218 4.60 13.42 3.32
CA GLN A 218 5.84 13.57 4.07
C GLN A 218 6.61 12.25 4.09
N PRO A 219 7.94 12.27 3.82
CA PRO A 219 8.73 11.06 3.61
C PRO A 219 8.79 10.17 4.84
N ASN A 220 8.75 10.75 6.04
CA ASN A 220 8.87 10.00 7.29
C ASN A 220 7.51 9.56 7.83
N ARG A 221 6.42 9.74 7.07
CA ARG A 221 5.09 9.23 7.39
C ARG A 221 4.75 8.04 6.52
N SER A 222 4.07 7.07 7.10
CA SER A 222 3.62 5.89 6.38
C SER A 222 2.44 5.30 7.13
N TRP A 223 1.39 4.95 6.39
CA TRP A 223 0.23 4.26 6.96
C TRP A 223 0.59 2.89 7.54
N VAL A 224 1.53 2.15 6.92
CA VAL A 224 1.99 0.85 7.43
C VAL A 224 2.70 1.04 8.76
N VAL A 225 3.65 1.99 8.80
CA VAL A 225 4.41 2.31 10.03
C VAL A 225 3.49 2.83 11.12
N GLY A 226 2.53 3.68 10.77
CA GLY A 226 1.52 4.18 11.71
C GLY A 226 0.65 3.06 12.28
N LEU A 227 0.17 2.14 11.44
CA LEU A 227 -0.64 1.01 11.88
C LEU A 227 0.15 0.10 12.82
N VAL A 228 1.40 -0.19 12.48
CA VAL A 228 2.32 -0.92 13.36
C VAL A 228 2.51 -0.18 14.69
N ALA A 229 2.77 1.13 14.67
CA ALA A 229 2.97 1.91 15.87
C ALA A 229 1.74 1.90 16.80
N VAL A 230 0.52 2.02 16.26
CA VAL A 230 -0.70 1.97 17.08
C VAL A 230 -0.96 0.56 17.62
N MET A 231 -0.75 -0.48 16.82
CA MET A 231 -0.84 -1.87 17.28
C MET A 231 0.21 -2.17 18.36
N ASP A 232 1.45 -1.70 18.20
CA ASP A 232 2.50 -1.85 19.21
C ASP A 232 2.12 -1.15 20.52
N ALA A 233 1.63 0.09 20.44
CA ALA A 233 1.16 0.80 21.62
C ALA A 233 0.02 0.05 22.33
N ALA A 234 -0.95 -0.48 21.58
CA ALA A 234 -2.05 -1.26 22.14
C ALA A 234 -1.58 -2.59 22.76
N ALA A 235 -0.68 -3.30 22.08
CA ALA A 235 -0.09 -4.56 22.57
C ALA A 235 0.73 -4.34 23.85
N ILE A 236 1.56 -3.29 23.89
CA ILE A 236 2.32 -2.93 25.09
C ILE A 236 1.39 -2.53 26.22
N HIS A 237 0.36 -1.71 25.97
CA HIS A 237 -0.59 -1.30 27.01
C HIS A 237 -1.27 -2.52 27.64
N LEU A 238 -1.80 -3.44 26.82
CA LEU A 238 -2.39 -4.68 27.30
C LEU A 238 -1.39 -5.58 28.04
N ALA A 239 -0.14 -5.62 27.57
CA ALA A 239 0.92 -6.45 28.13
C ALA A 239 1.49 -5.90 29.44
N VAL A 240 1.61 -4.58 29.61
CA VAL A 240 2.29 -3.96 30.76
C VAL A 240 1.29 -3.53 31.84
N SER A 241 0.10 -3.06 31.43
CA SER A 241 -0.92 -2.52 32.34
C SER A 241 -2.33 -2.99 31.96
N PRO A 242 -2.63 -4.29 32.10
CA PRO A 242 -3.89 -4.88 31.67
C PRO A 242 -5.10 -4.32 32.42
N ARG A 243 -4.92 -3.75 33.62
CA ARG A 243 -6.04 -3.21 34.42
C ARG A 243 -6.54 -1.87 33.88
N THR A 244 -5.64 -1.08 33.32
CA THR A 244 -5.93 0.26 32.78
C THR A 244 -6.11 0.25 31.27
N ALA A 245 -5.68 -0.82 30.60
CA ALA A 245 -5.83 -0.97 29.15
C ALA A 245 -7.31 -0.94 28.74
N PRO A 246 -7.71 0.02 27.88
CA PRO A 246 -9.10 0.13 27.44
C PRO A 246 -9.46 -1.06 26.51
N PRO A 247 -10.74 -1.49 26.48
CA PRO A 247 -11.19 -2.57 25.60
C PRO A 247 -10.81 -2.38 24.14
N GLU A 248 -10.79 -1.13 23.66
CA GLU A 248 -10.50 -0.77 22.27
C GLU A 248 -9.07 -1.09 21.85
N ALA A 249 -8.14 -1.26 22.80
CA ALA A 249 -6.79 -1.76 22.52
C ALA A 249 -6.82 -3.17 21.90
N ARG A 250 -7.73 -4.06 22.34
CA ARG A 250 -7.89 -5.39 21.74
C ARG A 250 -8.53 -5.32 20.37
N LEU A 251 -9.49 -4.40 20.20
CA LEU A 251 -10.22 -4.23 18.95
C LEU A 251 -9.31 -3.69 17.84
N VAL A 252 -8.51 -2.66 18.12
CA VAL A 252 -7.56 -2.10 17.13
C VAL A 252 -6.50 -3.11 16.73
N LEU A 253 -6.02 -3.96 17.66
CA LEU A 253 -5.13 -5.07 17.32
C LEU A 253 -5.80 -6.02 16.35
N ARG A 254 -6.99 -6.53 16.71
CA ARG A 254 -7.75 -7.47 15.88
C ARG A 254 -8.05 -6.91 14.50
N ALA A 255 -8.53 -5.66 14.42
CA ALA A 255 -8.80 -4.98 13.17
C ALA A 255 -7.52 -4.79 12.34
N GLY A 256 -6.43 -4.34 12.97
CA GLY A 256 -5.14 -4.09 12.33
C GLY A 256 -4.56 -5.34 11.69
N PHE A 257 -4.42 -6.45 12.42
CA PHE A 257 -3.85 -7.66 11.85
C PHE A 257 -4.81 -8.36 10.87
N THR A 258 -6.13 -8.18 11.01
CA THR A 258 -7.11 -8.63 10.00
C THR A 258 -6.94 -7.86 8.69
N ALA A 259 -6.78 -6.54 8.75
CA ALA A 259 -6.54 -5.70 7.57
C ALA A 259 -5.24 -6.09 6.85
N LEU A 260 -4.15 -6.36 7.59
CA LEU A 260 -2.90 -6.85 7.00
C LEU A 260 -3.10 -8.20 6.29
N ARG A 261 -3.90 -9.11 6.87
CA ARG A 261 -4.23 -10.41 6.28
C ARG A 261 -5.08 -10.28 5.02
N ASP A 262 -6.06 -9.38 5.01
CA ASP A 262 -6.91 -9.12 3.84
C ASP A 262 -6.07 -8.60 2.65
N ILE A 263 -5.15 -7.67 2.92
CA ILE A 263 -4.18 -7.19 1.94
C ILE A 263 -3.26 -8.34 1.49
N ALA A 264 -2.75 -9.14 2.42
CA ALA A 264 -1.87 -10.27 2.11
C ALA A 264 -2.54 -11.29 1.17
N ARG A 265 -3.82 -11.63 1.38
CA ARG A 265 -4.59 -12.50 0.48
C ARG A 265 -4.69 -11.93 -0.93
N SER A 266 -4.99 -10.63 -1.06
CA SER A 266 -5.03 -9.93 -2.36
C SER A 266 -3.67 -9.96 -3.08
N LEU A 267 -2.59 -9.79 -2.31
CA LEU A 267 -1.21 -9.82 -2.80
C LEU A 267 -0.62 -11.23 -2.99
N ARG A 268 -1.34 -12.29 -2.60
CA ARG A 268 -0.87 -13.67 -2.54
C ARG A 268 0.44 -13.81 -1.75
N VAL A 269 0.47 -13.18 -0.57
CA VAL A 269 1.52 -13.37 0.44
C VAL A 269 1.03 -14.46 1.38
N ASP A 270 1.82 -15.51 1.56
CA ASP A 270 1.50 -16.59 2.49
C ASP A 270 1.66 -16.10 3.93
N PHE A 271 0.76 -16.54 4.81
CA PHE A 271 0.80 -16.27 6.25
C PHE A 271 0.03 -17.34 7.02
N ASP A 272 0.36 -17.48 8.30
CA ASP A 272 -0.40 -18.32 9.23
C ASP A 272 -1.63 -17.53 9.76
N PRO A 273 -2.87 -17.99 9.52
CA PRO A 273 -4.07 -17.31 10.02
C PRO A 273 -4.25 -17.41 11.54
N ASP A 274 -3.60 -18.37 12.20
CA ASP A 274 -3.72 -18.62 13.63
C ASP A 274 -2.36 -19.07 14.23
N PRO A 275 -1.35 -18.18 14.24
CA PRO A 275 -0.03 -18.53 14.71
C PRO A 275 -0.04 -18.84 16.20
N ASP A 276 0.73 -19.85 16.61
CA ASP A 276 0.95 -20.16 18.02
C ASP A 276 1.54 -18.91 18.72
N PRO A 277 1.02 -18.50 19.89
CA PRO A 277 1.53 -17.36 20.66
C PRO A 277 3.03 -17.40 20.96
N GLU A 278 3.67 -18.58 20.94
CA GLU A 278 5.10 -18.79 21.17
C GLU A 278 5.92 -18.89 19.86
N THR A 279 5.28 -18.74 18.70
CA THR A 279 5.98 -18.72 17.41
C THR A 279 6.99 -17.57 17.38
N PRO A 280 8.28 -17.82 17.05
CA PRO A 280 9.32 -16.80 17.15
C PRO A 280 9.02 -15.52 16.34
N ILE A 281 9.14 -14.38 17.01
CA ILE A 281 9.16 -13.05 16.37
C ILE A 281 10.61 -12.52 16.25
N ARG A 282 10.81 -11.53 15.39
CA ARG A 282 12.11 -10.87 15.15
C ARG A 282 12.43 -9.81 16.19
N LEU A 283 11.42 -9.09 16.70
CA LEU A 283 11.60 -8.13 17.78
C LEU A 283 12.07 -8.85 19.04
N THR A 284 13.16 -8.39 19.65
CA THR A 284 13.80 -9.07 20.77
C THR A 284 13.27 -8.63 22.12
N TYR A 285 13.37 -9.50 23.14
CA TYR A 285 13.07 -9.12 24.52
C TYR A 285 13.86 -7.87 24.96
N THR A 286 15.13 -7.74 24.55
CA THR A 286 15.97 -6.57 24.88
C THR A 286 15.41 -5.28 24.30
N GLU A 287 14.92 -5.29 23.06
CA GLU A 287 14.26 -4.12 22.46
C GLU A 287 12.96 -3.77 23.18
N PHE A 288 12.16 -4.79 23.53
CA PHE A 288 10.93 -4.59 24.31
C PHE A 288 11.22 -4.04 25.71
N ASP A 289 12.21 -4.58 26.42
CA ASP A 289 12.59 -4.14 27.75
C ASP A 289 13.08 -2.68 27.75
N ALA A 290 13.90 -2.31 26.77
CA ALA A 290 14.31 -0.92 26.58
C ALA A 290 13.12 0.02 26.31
N ALA A 291 12.13 -0.44 25.53
CA ALA A 291 10.92 0.33 25.28
C ALA A 291 10.04 0.47 26.53
N VAL A 292 9.84 -0.60 27.30
CA VAL A 292 9.09 -0.56 28.56
C VAL A 292 9.78 0.35 29.58
N ALA A 293 11.11 0.26 29.71
CA ALA A 293 11.88 1.18 30.54
C ALA A 293 11.68 2.65 30.11
N MET A 294 11.68 2.91 28.80
CA MET A 294 11.47 4.26 28.26
C MET A 294 10.07 4.81 28.59
N ILE A 295 9.01 4.04 28.38
CA ILE A 295 7.64 4.52 28.66
C ILE A 295 7.39 4.64 30.16
N THR A 296 7.95 3.75 31.00
CA THR A 296 7.83 3.86 32.46
C THR A 296 8.59 5.09 32.98
N ALA A 297 9.77 5.41 32.43
CA ALA A 297 10.49 6.64 32.75
C ALA A 297 9.71 7.91 32.33
N ALA A 298 8.84 7.80 31.33
CA ALA A 298 7.93 8.86 30.90
C ALA A 298 6.63 8.95 31.75
N GLY A 299 6.46 8.06 32.74
CA GLY A 299 5.31 8.06 33.65
C GLY A 299 4.19 7.07 33.30
N PHE A 300 4.33 6.29 32.22
CA PHE A 300 3.29 5.33 31.82
C PHE A 300 3.13 4.25 32.91
N PRO A 301 1.88 3.93 33.32
CA PRO A 301 1.64 2.97 34.39
C PRO A 301 2.19 1.59 34.03
N ARG A 302 2.62 0.84 35.05
CA ARG A 302 3.10 -0.53 34.92
C ARG A 302 2.55 -1.40 36.05
N ASP A 303 1.61 -2.27 35.72
CA ASP A 303 0.98 -3.20 36.67
C ASP A 303 1.83 -4.45 36.94
N ARG A 304 2.72 -4.83 36.01
CA ARG A 304 3.51 -6.07 36.08
C ARG A 304 4.97 -5.88 35.67
N ALA A 305 5.85 -6.79 36.08
CA ALA A 305 7.25 -6.75 35.69
C ALA A 305 7.40 -6.96 34.17
N THR A 306 8.44 -6.38 33.57
CA THR A 306 8.67 -6.44 32.12
C THR A 306 8.81 -7.89 31.61
N ALA A 307 9.48 -8.74 32.38
CA ALA A 307 9.61 -10.17 32.08
C ALA A 307 8.25 -10.88 32.00
N ASP A 308 7.32 -10.55 32.91
CA ASP A 308 5.98 -11.14 32.92
C ASP A 308 5.07 -10.54 31.83
N ALA A 309 5.34 -9.31 31.39
CA ALA A 309 4.63 -8.68 30.28
C ALA A 309 5.02 -9.25 28.91
N TRP A 310 6.26 -9.72 28.77
CA TRP A 310 6.82 -10.15 27.49
C TRP A 310 5.99 -11.23 26.78
N PRO A 311 5.61 -12.37 27.40
CA PRO A 311 4.82 -13.40 26.72
C PRO A 311 3.49 -12.86 26.18
N HIS A 312 2.87 -11.90 26.87
CA HIS A 312 1.64 -11.28 26.41
C HIS A 312 1.86 -10.33 25.23
N PHE A 313 2.92 -9.52 25.25
CA PHE A 313 3.28 -8.69 24.10
C PHE A 313 3.62 -9.55 22.89
N HIS A 314 4.43 -10.59 23.10
CA HIS A 314 4.84 -11.55 22.08
C HIS A 314 3.63 -12.22 21.42
N GLY A 315 2.70 -12.74 22.22
CA GLY A 315 1.47 -13.36 21.73
C GLY A 315 0.55 -12.41 20.93
N TRP A 316 0.62 -11.09 21.16
CA TRP A 316 -0.02 -10.12 20.27
C TRP A 316 0.81 -9.88 19.01
N ARG A 317 2.11 -9.62 19.16
CA ARG A 317 3.03 -9.19 18.10
C ARG A 317 3.19 -10.24 16.99
N VAL A 318 3.16 -11.52 17.34
CA VAL A 318 3.23 -12.66 16.40
C VAL A 318 2.13 -12.60 15.32
N ASN A 319 0.97 -12.05 15.64
CA ASN A 319 -0.17 -11.99 14.73
C ASN A 319 0.03 -11.06 13.53
N TYR A 320 0.97 -10.11 13.62
CA TYR A 320 1.13 -9.07 12.61
C TYR A 320 2.56 -8.76 12.19
N GLU A 321 3.59 -9.14 12.96
CA GLU A 321 4.95 -8.70 12.67
C GLU A 321 5.44 -9.07 11.27
N ALA A 322 5.35 -10.35 10.90
CA ALA A 322 5.85 -10.83 9.60
C ALA A 322 5.15 -10.14 8.42
N LEU A 323 3.81 -10.05 8.48
CA LEU A 323 3.02 -9.38 7.43
C LEU A 323 3.27 -7.88 7.39
N ALA A 324 3.36 -7.23 8.54
CA ALA A 324 3.67 -5.81 8.61
C ALA A 324 5.05 -5.50 8.04
N TYR A 325 6.05 -6.34 8.32
CA TYR A 325 7.40 -6.19 7.76
C TYR A 325 7.41 -6.41 6.25
N GLU A 326 6.68 -7.41 5.75
CA GLU A 326 6.57 -7.65 4.32
C GLU A 326 5.88 -6.48 3.60
N LEU A 327 4.80 -5.93 4.16
CA LEU A 327 4.14 -4.76 3.57
C LEU A 327 4.98 -3.49 3.66
N ALA A 328 5.71 -3.28 4.76
CA ALA A 328 6.62 -2.16 4.91
C ALA A 328 7.79 -2.26 3.92
N ARG A 329 8.30 -3.47 3.67
CA ARG A 329 9.30 -3.76 2.64
C ARG A 329 8.76 -3.54 1.23
N ARG A 330 7.56 -4.02 0.90
CA ARG A 330 6.94 -3.85 -0.44
C ARG A 330 6.60 -2.40 -0.75
N SER A 331 6.14 -1.64 0.22
CA SER A 331 5.82 -0.22 0.07
C SER A 331 7.05 0.69 0.13
N ASP A 332 8.25 0.13 0.40
CA ASP A 332 9.46 0.91 0.66
C ASP A 332 9.18 2.02 1.70
N ALA A 333 8.44 1.65 2.75
CA ALA A 333 8.07 2.56 3.82
C ALA A 333 9.32 3.07 4.55
N VAL A 334 9.18 4.18 5.27
CA VAL A 334 10.28 4.68 6.12
C VAL A 334 10.82 3.57 7.01
N PRO A 335 12.14 3.34 7.06
CA PRO A 335 12.74 2.33 7.92
C PRO A 335 12.69 2.85 9.37
N SER A 336 11.56 2.69 10.05
CA SER A 336 11.41 3.07 11.46
C SER A 336 11.78 1.91 12.39
N LEU A 337 11.91 2.21 13.68
CA LEU A 337 12.01 1.18 14.72
C LEU A 337 10.85 0.19 14.61
N TRP A 338 11.16 -1.10 14.79
CA TRP A 338 10.19 -2.20 14.82
C TRP A 338 9.32 -2.35 13.56
N THR A 339 9.89 -2.08 12.38
CA THR A 339 9.19 -2.29 11.09
C THR A 339 9.96 -3.16 10.10
N GLY A 340 11.02 -3.83 10.57
CA GLY A 340 11.82 -4.75 9.76
C GLY A 340 12.67 -4.04 8.68
N PRO A 341 13.43 -4.82 7.90
CA PRO A 341 14.32 -4.30 6.87
C PRO A 341 13.57 -3.82 5.61
N ARG A 342 14.30 -3.13 4.73
CA ARG A 342 13.87 -2.77 3.37
C ARG A 342 14.77 -3.45 2.34
N ASP A 343 14.37 -3.42 1.07
CA ASP A 343 15.18 -3.95 -0.04
C ASP A 343 16.43 -3.08 -0.36
N PHE A 344 16.58 -1.97 0.35
CA PHE A 344 17.73 -1.08 0.29
C PHE A 344 18.30 -0.91 1.70
N HIS A 345 19.61 -0.68 1.77
CA HIS A 345 20.26 -0.42 3.05
C HIS A 345 19.93 1.01 3.51
N ALA A 346 19.26 1.12 4.65
CA ALA A 346 19.07 2.37 5.36
C ALA A 346 18.99 2.06 6.87
N PRO A 347 19.66 2.85 7.73
CA PRO A 347 19.54 2.66 9.17
C PRO A 347 18.11 2.95 9.62
N SER A 348 17.69 2.29 10.70
CA SER A 348 16.42 2.61 11.33
C SER A 348 16.42 4.05 11.85
N ILE A 349 15.38 4.80 11.50
CA ILE A 349 15.18 6.19 11.88
C ILE A 349 14.32 6.21 13.16
N PRO A 350 14.86 6.66 14.31
CA PRO A 350 14.08 6.80 15.53
C PRO A 350 13.06 7.94 15.38
N PRO A 351 11.95 7.94 16.15
CA PRO A 351 11.00 9.03 16.13
C PRO A 351 11.66 10.33 16.56
N ALA A 352 11.43 11.41 15.81
CA ALA A 352 11.85 12.73 16.25
C ALA A 352 10.92 13.22 17.39
N ARG A 353 11.50 13.46 18.57
CA ARG A 353 10.85 14.14 19.70
C ARG A 353 11.19 15.63 19.67
N PRO A 354 10.22 16.53 19.43
CA PRO A 354 10.44 17.97 19.61
C PRO A 354 10.87 18.24 21.06
N ALA A 355 11.89 19.08 21.25
CA ALA A 355 12.29 19.48 22.60
C ALA A 355 11.16 20.29 23.27
N ASP A 356 10.81 19.95 24.50
CA ASP A 356 9.93 20.76 25.36
C ASP A 356 10.67 22.06 25.72
N ARG A 357 10.54 23.08 24.87
CA ARG A 357 11.15 24.39 25.11
C ARG A 357 10.31 25.14 26.11
N ARG A 358 10.81 25.26 27.34
CA ARG A 358 10.17 26.06 28.38
C ARG A 358 10.61 27.53 28.28
N PRO A 359 9.70 28.51 28.44
CA PRO A 359 10.08 29.92 28.49
C PRO A 359 11.21 30.13 29.53
N GLY A 360 12.29 30.81 29.13
CA GLY A 360 13.44 31.10 30.01
C GLY A 360 14.57 30.07 30.05
N THR A 361 14.41 28.89 29.42
CA THR A 361 15.52 27.93 29.25
C THR A 361 16.36 28.29 28.02
N ALA A 362 17.25 29.27 28.18
CA ALA A 362 18.28 29.56 27.19
C ALA A 362 19.30 28.40 27.14
N GLY A 363 19.37 27.74 25.99
CA GLY A 363 20.52 26.98 25.49
C GLY A 363 21.33 26.15 26.49
N ARG A 364 20.99 24.87 26.61
CA ARG A 364 22.02 23.82 26.73
C ARG A 364 21.73 22.80 25.64
N ALA A 365 22.41 23.01 24.51
CA ALA A 365 22.48 22.08 23.40
C ALA A 365 23.29 20.85 23.79
#